data_AF-A0AAN6PB65-F1
#
_entry.id   AF-A0AAN6PB65-F1
#
_cell.length_a   1.000
_cell.length_b   1.000
_cell.length_c   1.000
_cell.angle_alpha   90.00
_cell.angle_beta   90.00
_cell.angle_gamma   90.00
#
_symmetry.space_group_name_H-M   'P 1'
#
loop_
_entity.id
_entity.type
_entity.pdbx_description
1 polymer ?
#
loop_
_entity_poly.entity_id
_entity_poly.type
_entity_poly.pdbx_seq_one_letter_code
_entity_poly.pdbx_strand_id
1 'polypeptide(L)'
;MATSQEKITVYNLADLKNTTDDAIPNYLNSIGFTPSHRLTDVRLALGYSALTLAAACLAWDYKFGFDATKYLTAAAVAVYTLLNGALTLWVVYVERGTVYVGSSKKGGETVRISTETKKNVPEYFVTVEITRPDGGREEVKFARAFTEWFDGAGRFVAAPFQAMLAGSVPVIGRADPKRAAAAKAEGNEGAGAGAAAYTPEMLDALAKANVSVVGSAAEEATGAEAAAGKKGGKRRKA
;
A
#
# COMPACT_ATOMS: atom_id res chain seq x y z
N MET A 1 -17.80 -0.91 -8.86
CA MET A 1 -16.82 -1.26 -9.91
C MET A 1 -15.74 -2.09 -9.25
N ALA A 2 -15.73 -3.41 -9.45
CA ALA A 2 -14.64 -4.25 -8.94
C ALA A 2 -13.40 -3.93 -9.78
N THR A 3 -12.41 -3.25 -9.20
CA THR A 3 -11.10 -3.14 -9.82
C THR A 3 -10.55 -4.57 -9.88
N SER A 4 -10.28 -5.06 -11.08
CA SER A 4 -9.49 -6.29 -11.25
C SER A 4 -8.22 -6.09 -10.42
N GLN A 5 -8.05 -6.88 -9.38
CA GLN A 5 -6.90 -6.81 -8.49
C GLN A 5 -5.71 -7.32 -9.30
N GLU A 6 -5.10 -6.40 -10.05
CA GLU A 6 -4.07 -6.72 -11.02
C GLU A 6 -2.89 -7.33 -10.27
N LYS A 7 -2.49 -8.52 -10.73
CA LYS A 7 -1.43 -9.27 -10.08
C LYS A 7 -0.12 -8.57 -10.37
N ILE A 8 0.48 -7.97 -9.34
CA ILE A 8 1.73 -7.23 -9.48
C ILE A 8 2.92 -8.17 -9.29
N THR A 9 3.99 -7.93 -10.02
CA THR A 9 5.24 -8.66 -9.78
C THR A 9 5.85 -8.20 -8.46
N VAL A 10 5.91 -9.10 -7.47
CA VAL A 10 6.49 -8.87 -6.13
C VAL A 10 7.97 -8.46 -6.13
N TYR A 11 8.67 -8.62 -7.25
CA TYR A 11 10.07 -8.20 -7.40
C TYR A 11 10.23 -6.81 -8.03
N ASN A 12 9.15 -6.22 -8.56
CA ASN A 12 9.21 -4.87 -9.12
C ASN A 12 8.81 -3.83 -8.07
N LEU A 13 9.82 -3.20 -7.48
CA LEU A 13 9.62 -2.16 -6.46
C LEU A 13 8.80 -0.96 -6.98
N ALA A 14 8.90 -0.63 -8.28
CA ALA A 14 8.15 0.47 -8.85
C ALA A 14 6.64 0.17 -8.85
N ASP A 15 6.25 -1.04 -9.24
CA ASP A 15 4.83 -1.42 -9.28
C ASP A 15 4.24 -1.57 -7.87
N LEU A 16 5.01 -2.12 -6.92
CA LEU A 16 4.62 -2.20 -5.51
C LEU A 16 4.38 -0.80 -4.93
N LYS A 17 5.30 0.14 -5.20
CA LYS A 17 5.17 1.54 -4.80
C LYS A 17 3.94 2.19 -5.42
N ASN A 18 3.80 2.13 -6.74
CA ASN A 18 2.70 2.77 -7.46
C ASN A 18 1.34 2.26 -6.99
N THR A 19 1.19 0.94 -6.83
CA THR A 19 -0.07 0.34 -6.34
C THR A 19 -0.37 0.77 -4.90
N THR A 20 0.64 0.84 -4.05
CA THR A 20 0.47 1.30 -2.66
C THR A 20 0.08 2.78 -2.63
N ASP A 21 0.74 3.60 -3.45
CA ASP A 21 0.49 5.02 -3.61
C ASP A 21 -0.95 5.28 -4.11
N ASP A 22 -1.45 4.48 -5.05
CA ASP A 22 -2.83 4.56 -5.60
C ASP A 22 -3.92 4.17 -4.58
N ALA A 23 -3.58 3.35 -3.58
CA ALA A 23 -4.52 2.95 -2.53
C ALA A 23 -4.73 4.05 -1.47
N ILE A 24 -3.78 4.98 -1.31
CA ILE A 24 -3.82 6.03 -0.28
C ILE A 24 -5.02 6.97 -0.43
N PRO A 25 -5.26 7.61 -1.59
CA PRO A 25 -6.36 8.56 -1.73
C PRO A 25 -7.72 7.92 -1.49
N ASN A 26 -7.92 6.68 -1.96
CA ASN A 26 -9.17 5.94 -1.78
C ASN A 26 -9.47 5.68 -0.31
N TYR A 27 -8.46 5.27 0.46
CA TYR A 27 -8.60 5.06 1.89
C TYR A 27 -8.86 6.39 2.62
N LEU A 28 -8.06 7.43 2.37
CA LEU A 28 -8.19 8.71 3.06
C LEU A 28 -9.52 9.42 2.75
N ASN A 29 -10.04 9.28 1.53
CA ASN A 29 -11.37 9.77 1.17
C ASN A 29 -12.47 9.04 1.96
N SER A 30 -12.35 7.71 2.10
CA SER A 30 -13.34 6.89 2.83
C SER A 30 -13.47 7.28 4.32
N ILE A 31 -12.38 7.77 4.93
CA ILE A 31 -12.37 8.23 6.33
C ILE A 31 -12.65 9.74 6.47
N GLY A 32 -13.00 10.42 5.37
CA GLY A 32 -13.50 11.79 5.36
C GLY A 32 -12.48 12.89 5.12
N PHE A 33 -11.29 12.60 4.60
CA PHE A 33 -10.36 13.64 4.15
C PHE A 33 -10.79 14.16 2.78
N THR A 34 -10.64 15.47 2.58
CA THR A 34 -10.89 16.10 1.28
C THR A 34 -9.56 16.27 0.56
N PRO A 35 -9.36 15.63 -0.60
CA PRO A 35 -8.12 15.76 -1.37
C PRO A 35 -7.98 17.18 -1.93
N SER A 36 -6.74 17.66 -2.01
CA SER A 36 -6.35 18.89 -2.68
C SER A 36 -5.59 18.54 -3.95
N HIS A 37 -6.09 18.99 -5.10
CA HIS A 37 -5.52 18.69 -6.42
C HIS A 37 -4.59 19.78 -6.97
N ARG A 38 -4.22 20.76 -6.13
CA ARG A 38 -3.41 21.92 -6.54
C ARG A 38 -2.11 21.55 -7.27
N LEU A 39 -1.42 20.49 -6.84
CA LEU A 39 -0.18 20.04 -7.49
C LEU A 39 -0.45 19.57 -8.93
N THR A 40 -1.49 18.75 -9.10
CA THR A 40 -1.96 18.28 -10.41
C THR A 40 -2.43 19.44 -11.28
N ASP A 41 -3.19 20.39 -10.72
CA ASP A 41 -3.70 21.55 -11.46
C ASP A 41 -2.56 22.42 -12.02
N VAL A 42 -1.48 22.62 -11.25
CA VAL A 42 -0.31 23.38 -11.72
C VAL A 42 0.43 22.63 -12.83
N ARG A 43 0.65 21.31 -12.69
CA ARG A 43 1.23 20.50 -13.78
C ARG A 43 0.39 20.59 -15.04
N LEU A 44 -0.93 20.52 -14.88
CA LEU A 44 -1.88 20.56 -15.98
C LEU A 44 -1.88 21.92 -16.68
N ALA A 45 -1.85 23.01 -15.92
CA ALA A 45 -1.76 24.37 -16.46
C ALA A 45 -0.43 24.61 -17.21
N LEU A 46 0.70 24.16 -16.67
CA LEU A 46 2.01 24.27 -17.32
C LEU A 46 2.10 23.40 -18.58
N GLY A 47 1.58 22.17 -18.53
CA GLY A 47 1.56 21.27 -19.69
C GLY A 47 0.65 21.78 -20.82
N TYR A 48 -0.57 22.22 -20.50
CA TYR A 48 -1.49 22.75 -21.52
C TYR A 48 -1.05 24.08 -22.11
N SER A 49 -0.39 24.95 -21.33
CA SER A 49 0.19 26.19 -21.89
C SER A 49 1.31 25.87 -22.88
N ALA A 50 2.17 24.90 -22.59
CA ALA A 50 3.19 24.43 -23.52
C ALA A 50 2.59 23.82 -24.80
N LEU A 51 1.53 23.01 -24.68
CA LEU A 51 0.80 22.45 -25.81
C LEU A 51 0.13 23.52 -26.67
N THR A 52 -0.52 24.51 -26.04
CA THR A 52 -1.19 25.62 -26.74
C THR A 52 -0.19 26.45 -27.51
N LEU A 53 1.00 26.71 -26.94
CA LEU A 53 2.09 27.39 -27.62
C LEU A 53 2.57 26.60 -28.86
N ALA A 54 2.75 25.28 -28.72
CA ALA A 54 3.16 24.43 -29.83
C ALA A 54 2.10 24.40 -30.95
N ALA A 55 0.82 24.30 -30.61
CA ALA A 55 -0.28 24.34 -31.56
C ALA A 55 -0.35 25.69 -32.29
N ALA A 56 -0.16 26.80 -31.57
CA ALA A 56 -0.13 28.13 -32.16
C ALA A 56 1.06 28.28 -33.12
N CYS A 57 2.25 27.81 -32.73
CA CYS A 57 3.44 27.83 -33.57
C CYS A 57 3.23 27.05 -34.87
N LEU A 58 2.63 25.85 -34.79
CA LEU A 58 2.31 25.02 -35.95
C LEU A 58 1.30 25.72 -36.88
N ALA A 59 0.27 26.36 -36.32
CA ALA A 59 -0.72 27.09 -37.10
C ALA A 59 -0.10 28.30 -37.83
N TRP A 60 0.85 29.00 -37.21
CA TRP A 60 1.59 30.09 -37.84
C TRP A 60 2.50 29.60 -38.97
N ASP A 61 3.27 28.54 -38.73
CA ASP A 61 4.13 27.92 -39.76
C ASP A 61 3.30 27.44 -40.96
N TYR A 62 2.14 26.83 -40.72
CA TYR A 62 1.25 26.36 -41.78
C TYR A 62 0.73 27.51 -42.66
N LYS A 63 0.45 28.68 -42.08
CA LYS A 63 -0.18 29.80 -42.80
C LYS A 63 0.80 30.68 -43.57
N PHE A 64 2.00 30.93 -43.01
CA PHE A 64 2.95 31.90 -43.56
C PHE A 64 4.20 31.26 -44.17
N GLY A 65 4.41 29.96 -43.96
CA GLY A 65 5.60 29.23 -44.40
C GLY A 65 6.82 29.51 -43.52
N PHE A 66 7.70 28.51 -43.42
CA PHE A 66 8.82 28.48 -42.47
C PHE A 66 9.80 29.66 -42.60
N ASP A 67 10.04 30.17 -43.80
CA ASP A 67 11.08 31.20 -44.02
C ASP A 67 10.75 32.54 -43.37
N ALA A 68 9.47 32.88 -43.28
CA ALA A 68 8.98 34.09 -42.62
C ALA A 68 8.85 33.94 -41.10
N THR A 69 8.58 32.72 -40.62
CA THR A 69 8.29 32.43 -39.21
C THR A 69 9.48 31.89 -38.42
N LYS A 70 10.61 31.57 -39.06
CA LYS A 70 11.82 30.99 -38.42
C LYS A 70 12.23 31.63 -37.08
N TYR A 71 12.21 32.96 -36.97
CA TYR A 71 12.57 33.66 -35.72
C TYR A 71 11.48 33.55 -34.65
N LEU A 72 10.21 33.53 -35.05
CA LEU A 72 9.08 33.32 -34.15
C LEU A 72 9.06 31.86 -33.65
N THR A 73 9.32 30.91 -34.54
CA THR A 73 9.44 29.48 -34.20
C THR A 73 10.62 29.25 -33.25
N ALA A 74 11.77 29.90 -33.49
CA ALA A 74 12.90 29.85 -32.56
C ALA A 74 12.55 30.43 -31.18
N ALA A 75 11.83 31.56 -31.12
CA ALA A 75 11.35 32.14 -29.88
C ALA A 75 10.34 31.20 -29.17
N ALA A 76 9.44 30.57 -29.91
CA ALA A 76 8.48 29.61 -29.37
C ALA A 76 9.17 28.38 -28.75
N VAL A 77 10.21 27.85 -29.38
CA VAL A 77 11.03 26.76 -28.83
C VAL A 77 11.74 27.19 -27.55
N ALA A 78 12.28 28.42 -27.50
CA ALA A 78 12.91 28.95 -26.30
C ALA A 78 11.91 29.05 -25.13
N VAL A 79 10.71 29.59 -25.39
CA VAL A 79 9.65 29.69 -24.38
C VAL A 79 9.18 28.29 -23.95
N TYR A 80 8.97 27.36 -24.88
CA TYR A 80 8.63 25.97 -24.56
C TYR A 80 9.67 25.30 -23.66
N THR A 81 10.96 25.54 -23.94
CA THR A 81 12.07 25.01 -23.13
C THR A 81 12.02 25.58 -21.71
N LEU A 82 11.74 26.88 -21.56
CA LEU A 82 11.57 27.50 -20.25
C LEU A 82 10.37 26.94 -19.49
N LEU A 83 9.23 26.72 -20.15
CA LEU A 83 8.05 26.11 -19.52
C LEU A 83 8.33 24.68 -19.04
N ASN A 84 9.01 23.86 -19.84
CA ASN A 84 9.40 22.50 -19.44
C ASN A 84 10.45 22.50 -18.32
N GLY A 85 11.37 23.48 -18.34
CA GLY A 85 12.31 23.72 -17.25
C GLY A 85 11.58 24.08 -15.95
N ALA A 86 10.62 25.01 -16.02
CA ALA A 86 9.78 25.40 -14.87
C ALA A 86 8.95 24.22 -14.34
N LEU A 87 8.37 23.41 -15.23
CA LEU A 87 7.67 22.17 -14.84
C LEU A 87 8.61 21.18 -14.13
N THR A 88 9.82 20.99 -14.65
CA THR A 88 10.82 20.11 -14.03
C THR A 88 11.23 20.62 -12.65
N LEU A 89 11.51 21.92 -12.52
CA LEU A 89 11.82 22.55 -11.24
C LEU A 89 10.65 22.42 -10.26
N TRP A 90 9.41 22.62 -10.72
CA TRP A 90 8.23 22.45 -9.89
C TRP A 90 8.10 21.03 -9.33
N VAL A 91 8.24 20.02 -10.18
CA VAL A 91 8.15 18.60 -9.76
C VAL A 91 9.26 18.26 -8.76
N VAL A 92 10.50 18.70 -9.02
CA VAL A 92 11.65 18.36 -8.17
C VAL A 92 11.63 19.11 -6.83
N TYR A 93 11.33 20.41 -6.83
CA TYR A 93 11.46 21.25 -5.62
C TYR A 93 10.17 21.39 -4.84
N VAL A 94 9.01 21.48 -5.51
CA VAL A 94 7.73 21.74 -4.85
C VAL A 94 7.02 20.44 -4.53
N GLU A 95 6.99 19.50 -5.48
CA GLU A 95 6.21 18.27 -5.30
C GLU A 95 6.95 17.21 -4.49
N ARG A 96 8.27 17.05 -4.66
CA ARG A 96 9.15 16.19 -3.83
C ARG A 96 8.58 14.79 -3.54
N GLY A 97 7.92 14.16 -4.52
CA GLY A 97 7.34 12.83 -4.35
C GLY A 97 6.09 12.78 -3.45
N THR A 98 5.40 13.92 -3.29
CA THR A 98 4.11 13.97 -2.60
C THR A 98 3.05 13.24 -3.42
N VAL A 99 2.47 12.23 -2.81
CA VAL A 99 1.43 11.38 -3.40
C VAL A 99 0.04 11.89 -3.03
N TYR A 100 -0.10 12.45 -1.84
CA TYR A 100 -1.39 12.91 -1.35
C TYR A 100 -1.27 14.20 -0.54
N VAL A 101 -2.18 15.13 -0.81
CA VAL A 101 -2.43 16.30 0.04
C VAL A 101 -3.91 16.34 0.31
N GLY A 102 -4.31 16.43 1.58
CA GLY A 102 -5.73 16.55 1.92
C GLY A 102 -5.95 17.16 3.28
N SER A 103 -7.13 17.74 3.46
CA SER A 103 -7.55 18.34 4.73
C SER A 103 -8.55 17.45 5.46
N SER A 104 -8.36 17.30 6.77
CA SER A 104 -9.28 16.58 7.65
C SER A 104 -10.52 17.43 7.93
N LYS A 105 -11.71 16.91 7.57
CA LYS A 105 -12.99 17.59 7.88
C LYS A 105 -13.27 17.75 9.38
N LYS A 106 -12.68 16.90 10.22
CA LYS A 106 -12.94 16.90 11.68
C LYS A 106 -12.02 17.84 12.47
N GLY A 107 -10.85 18.19 11.92
CA GLY A 107 -9.83 18.97 12.65
C GLY A 107 -9.24 20.15 11.89
N GLY A 108 -9.56 20.33 10.60
CA GLY A 108 -8.98 21.38 9.75
C GLY A 108 -7.48 21.21 9.44
N GLU A 109 -6.85 20.16 9.98
CA GLU A 109 -5.44 19.83 9.77
C GLU A 109 -5.22 19.40 8.31
N THR A 110 -4.16 19.93 7.68
CA THR A 110 -3.74 19.53 6.34
C THR A 110 -2.65 18.48 6.45
N VAL A 111 -2.86 17.34 5.83
CA VAL A 111 -1.92 16.22 5.79
C VAL A 111 -1.31 16.13 4.40
N ARG A 112 0.01 16.13 4.35
CA ARG A 112 0.81 15.93 3.14
C ARG A 112 1.62 14.64 3.30
N ILE A 113 1.44 13.71 2.38
CA ILE A 113 2.10 12.40 2.39
C ILE A 113 3.05 12.33 1.21
N SER A 114 4.33 12.14 1.51
CA SER A 114 5.39 11.94 0.54
C SER A 114 5.99 10.55 0.74
N THR A 115 6.22 9.84 -0.37
CA THR A 115 6.61 8.43 -0.31
C THR A 115 7.83 8.20 -1.18
N GLU A 116 8.77 7.42 -0.68
CA GLU A 116 10.05 7.14 -1.34
C GLU A 116 10.38 5.65 -1.24
N THR A 117 11.10 5.15 -2.23
CA THR A 117 11.68 3.80 -2.22
C THR A 117 13.13 3.89 -2.65
N LYS A 118 14.02 3.21 -1.93
CA LYS A 118 15.44 3.12 -2.30
C LYS A 118 15.65 1.92 -3.22
N LYS A 119 16.60 2.05 -4.16
CA LYS A 119 16.94 0.94 -5.07
C LYS A 119 17.37 -0.28 -4.27
N ASN A 120 16.80 -1.44 -4.59
CA ASN A 120 17.08 -2.74 -3.98
C ASN A 120 16.77 -2.85 -2.47
N VAL A 121 16.02 -1.89 -1.91
CA VAL A 121 15.52 -1.97 -0.53
C VAL A 121 14.00 -2.14 -0.60
N PRO A 122 13.45 -3.31 -0.21
CA PRO A 122 12.01 -3.58 -0.27
C PRO A 122 11.23 -2.94 0.90
N GLU A 123 11.63 -1.71 1.26
CA GLU A 123 10.99 -0.90 2.28
C GLU A 123 10.32 0.32 1.64
N TYR A 124 9.14 0.63 2.13
CA TYR A 124 8.34 1.77 1.75
C TYR A 124 8.55 2.88 2.79
N PHE A 125 9.24 3.95 2.38
CA PHE A 125 9.50 5.10 3.23
C PHE A 125 8.35 6.10 3.08
N VAL A 126 7.71 6.43 4.18
CA VAL A 126 6.60 7.41 4.21
C VAL A 126 6.99 8.56 5.12
N THR A 127 6.86 9.76 4.60
CA THR A 127 6.98 11.02 5.34
C THR A 127 5.62 11.71 5.33
N VAL A 128 5.04 11.88 6.51
CA VAL A 128 3.75 12.53 6.69
C VAL A 128 3.99 13.86 7.39
N GLU A 129 3.72 14.94 6.68
CA GLU A 129 3.72 16.30 7.22
C GLU A 129 2.30 16.70 7.58
N ILE A 130 2.07 17.02 8.86
CA ILE A 130 0.80 17.48 9.39
C ILE A 130 0.94 18.97 9.66
N THR A 131 0.12 19.79 8.99
CA THR A 131 0.00 21.22 9.26
C THR A 131 -1.31 21.48 9.99
N ARG A 132 -1.21 21.89 11.25
CA ARG A 132 -2.35 22.27 12.07
C ARG A 132 -2.85 23.67 11.68
N PRO A 133 -4.13 23.98 11.92
CA PRO A 133 -4.70 25.29 11.62
C PRO A 133 -4.10 26.44 12.46
N ASP A 134 -3.46 26.12 13.59
CA ASP A 134 -2.71 27.05 14.43
C ASP A 134 -1.30 27.40 13.89
N GLY A 135 -0.91 26.80 12.75
CA GLY A 135 0.40 26.99 12.12
C GLY A 135 1.48 26.00 12.58
N GLY A 136 1.17 25.12 13.54
CA GLY A 136 2.08 24.05 13.96
C GLY A 136 2.32 23.03 12.85
N ARG A 137 3.59 22.70 12.59
CA ARG A 137 3.98 21.65 11.64
C ARG A 137 4.61 20.49 12.39
N GLU A 138 4.15 19.28 12.09
CA GLU A 138 4.67 18.04 12.65
C GLU A 138 5.02 17.09 11.51
N GLU A 139 6.19 16.45 11.60
CA GLU A 139 6.69 15.53 10.58
C GLU A 139 6.84 14.14 11.20
N VAL A 140 6.15 13.16 10.63
CA VAL A 140 6.22 11.76 11.06
C VAL A 140 6.85 10.95 9.93
N LYS A 141 7.97 10.29 10.24
CA LYS A 141 8.70 9.43 9.30
C LYS A 141 8.64 8.00 9.80
N PHE A 142 8.26 7.08 8.92
CA PHE A 142 8.32 5.65 9.20
C PHE A 142 8.63 4.87 7.93
N ALA A 143 9.16 3.67 8.11
CA ALA A 143 9.47 2.72 7.05
C ALA A 143 8.83 1.38 7.38
N ARG A 144 8.21 0.76 6.38
CA ARG A 144 7.56 -0.56 6.51
C ARG A 144 7.85 -1.42 5.29
N ALA A 145 7.94 -2.73 5.47
CA ALA A 145 8.21 -3.64 4.37
C ALA A 145 6.95 -3.86 3.54
N PHE A 146 7.08 -3.93 2.20
CA PHE A 146 5.94 -4.21 1.31
C PHE A 146 5.26 -5.55 1.61
N THR A 147 5.97 -6.50 2.24
CA THR A 147 5.44 -7.81 2.64
C THR A 147 4.31 -7.74 3.67
N GLU A 148 4.14 -6.61 4.36
CA GLU A 148 3.05 -6.44 5.34
C GLU A 148 1.67 -6.34 4.68
N TRP A 149 1.59 -5.88 3.42
CA TRP A 149 0.32 -5.70 2.71
C TRP A 149 0.28 -6.29 1.30
N PHE A 150 1.37 -6.91 0.83
CA PHE A 150 1.37 -7.70 -0.41
C PHE A 150 1.50 -9.19 -0.11
N ASP A 151 0.62 -9.99 -0.72
CA ASP A 151 0.73 -11.44 -0.65
C ASP A 151 1.86 -11.97 -1.56
N GLY A 152 2.30 -13.21 -1.34
CA GLY A 152 3.34 -13.84 -2.19
C GLY A 152 2.89 -14.07 -3.65
N ALA A 153 1.60 -13.90 -3.93
CA ALA A 153 1.05 -13.95 -5.28
C ALA A 153 1.03 -12.56 -5.95
N GLY A 154 1.36 -11.47 -5.26
CA GLY A 154 1.35 -10.10 -5.79
C GLY A 154 0.01 -9.38 -5.71
N ARG A 155 -0.90 -9.79 -4.82
CA ARG A 155 -2.16 -9.07 -4.53
C ARG A 155 -1.97 -8.10 -3.37
N PHE A 156 -2.57 -6.93 -3.52
CA PHE A 156 -2.60 -5.89 -2.49
C PHE A 156 -3.73 -6.14 -1.47
N VAL A 157 -3.39 -6.26 -0.19
CA VAL A 157 -4.32 -6.47 0.91
C VAL A 157 -4.53 -5.16 1.67
N ALA A 158 -5.72 -4.57 1.53
CA ALA A 158 -5.98 -3.22 2.06
C ALA A 158 -6.04 -3.15 3.59
N ALA A 159 -6.52 -4.18 4.28
CA ALA A 159 -6.72 -4.15 5.74
C ALA A 159 -5.43 -3.89 6.55
N PRO A 160 -4.32 -4.63 6.36
CA PRO A 160 -3.07 -4.39 7.07
C PRO A 160 -2.47 -3.03 6.71
N PHE A 161 -2.58 -2.62 5.44
CA PHE A 161 -2.14 -1.29 5.01
C PHE A 161 -2.88 -0.14 5.72
N GLN A 162 -4.21 -0.25 5.82
CA GLN A 162 -5.05 0.72 6.53
C GLN A 162 -4.73 0.78 8.02
N ALA A 163 -4.50 -0.38 8.65
CA ALA A 163 -4.10 -0.47 10.05
C ALA A 163 -2.73 0.20 10.27
N MET A 164 -1.74 -0.12 9.44
CA MET A 164 -0.40 0.48 9.50
C MET A 164 -0.46 2.01 9.40
N LEU A 165 -1.22 2.57 8.46
CA LEU A 165 -1.40 4.02 8.32
C LEU A 165 -2.12 4.66 9.52
N ALA A 166 -3.18 4.02 10.01
CA ALA A 166 -3.95 4.52 11.16
C ALA A 166 -3.16 4.44 12.48
N GLY A 167 -2.30 3.44 12.63
CA GLY A 167 -1.43 3.29 13.80
C GLY A 167 -0.24 4.25 13.79
N SER A 168 0.31 4.55 12.61
CA SER A 168 1.53 5.37 12.49
C SER A 168 1.25 6.87 12.48
N VAL A 169 0.06 7.31 12.05
CA VAL A 169 -0.30 8.73 11.95
C VAL A 169 -1.44 9.06 12.92
N PRO A 170 -1.21 9.87 13.96
CA PRO A 170 -2.22 10.16 14.99
C PRO A 170 -3.52 10.77 14.42
N VAL A 171 -3.42 11.61 13.39
CA VAL A 171 -4.58 12.25 12.76
C VAL A 171 -5.46 11.25 12.01
N ILE A 172 -4.83 10.27 11.36
CA ILE A 172 -5.54 9.20 10.64
C ILE A 172 -6.17 8.24 11.66
N GLY A 173 -5.45 7.88 12.72
CA GLY A 173 -5.98 7.03 13.79
C GLY A 173 -7.17 7.63 14.54
N ARG A 174 -7.25 8.96 14.67
CA ARG A 174 -8.44 9.65 15.19
C ARG A 174 -9.63 9.58 14.23
N ALA A 175 -9.37 9.56 12.92
CA ALA A 175 -10.41 9.46 11.91
C ALA A 175 -10.95 8.02 11.76
N ASP A 176 -10.08 7.01 11.90
CA ASP A 176 -10.41 5.58 11.90
C ASP A 176 -9.89 4.84 13.15
N PRO A 177 -10.64 4.89 14.27
CA PRO A 177 -10.25 4.21 15.51
C PRO A 177 -10.28 2.69 15.41
N LYS A 178 -11.08 2.12 14.48
CA LYS A 178 -11.21 0.67 14.31
C LYS A 178 -9.92 0.08 13.73
N ARG A 179 -9.36 0.73 12.71
CA ARG A 179 -8.09 0.32 12.09
C ARG A 179 -6.88 0.67 12.96
N ALA A 180 -6.94 1.77 13.71
CA ALA A 180 -5.90 2.11 14.69
C ALA A 180 -5.82 1.08 15.84
N ALA A 181 -6.96 0.54 16.28
CA ALA A 181 -7.00 -0.52 17.28
C ALA A 181 -6.43 -1.86 16.74
N ALA A 182 -6.75 -2.21 15.49
CA ALA A 182 -6.19 -3.39 14.82
C ALA A 182 -4.65 -3.32 14.72
N ALA A 183 -4.10 -2.15 14.39
CA ALA A 183 -2.65 -1.94 14.32
C ALA A 183 -1.95 -2.15 15.67
N LYS A 184 -2.62 -1.83 16.79
CA LYS A 184 -2.10 -2.05 18.14
C LYS A 184 -2.16 -3.52 18.57
N ALA A 185 -3.13 -4.28 18.06
CA ALA A 185 -3.20 -5.72 18.28
C ALA A 185 -2.07 -6.46 17.55
N GLU A 186 -1.78 -6.09 16.31
CA GLU A 186 -0.68 -6.63 15.51
C GLU A 186 0.70 -6.22 16.06
N GLY A 187 0.83 -5.01 16.63
CA GLY A 187 2.07 -4.55 17.26
C GLY A 187 2.51 -5.32 18.51
N ASN A 188 1.61 -6.10 19.12
CA ASN A 188 1.94 -7.02 20.22
C ASN A 188 2.41 -8.40 19.73
N GLU A 189 2.29 -8.69 18.43
CA GLU A 189 2.77 -9.91 17.78
C GLU A 189 4.17 -9.73 17.14
N GLY A 190 4.72 -8.51 17.19
CA GLY A 190 6.01 -8.14 16.60
C GLY A 190 7.27 -8.56 17.37
N ALA A 191 7.13 -9.44 18.37
CA ALA A 191 8.26 -10.06 19.08
C ALA A 191 8.04 -11.56 19.21
N GLY A 192 7.98 -12.25 18.07
CA GLY A 192 8.25 -13.68 17.99
C GLY A 192 7.12 -14.54 17.44
N ALA A 193 7.56 -15.49 16.60
CA ALA A 193 6.90 -16.74 16.24
C ALA A 193 5.72 -16.68 15.26
N GLY A 194 5.93 -17.33 14.11
CA GLY A 194 4.84 -17.97 13.40
C GLY A 194 4.24 -19.08 14.27
N ALA A 195 2.99 -18.89 14.66
CA ALA A 195 1.97 -19.91 14.89
C ALA A 195 0.74 -19.13 15.37
N ALA A 196 -0.42 -19.40 14.78
CA ALA A 196 -1.69 -18.83 15.22
C ALA A 196 -1.81 -18.90 16.74
N ALA A 197 -1.93 -17.75 17.40
CA ALA A 197 -2.03 -17.65 18.84
C ALA A 197 -3.36 -18.26 19.30
N TYR A 198 -3.34 -19.53 19.67
CA TYR A 198 -4.41 -20.12 20.47
C TYR A 198 -4.34 -19.51 21.88
N THR A 199 -5.42 -18.87 22.32
CA THR A 199 -5.49 -18.37 23.70
C THR A 199 -5.47 -19.57 24.67
N PRO A 200 -4.98 -19.39 25.91
CA PRO A 200 -4.97 -20.47 26.91
C PRO A 200 -6.36 -21.05 27.18
N GLU A 201 -7.42 -20.24 27.00
CA GLU A 201 -8.81 -20.67 27.08
C GLU A 201 -9.21 -21.61 25.93
N MET A 202 -8.70 -21.37 24.71
CA MET A 202 -8.95 -22.25 23.56
C MET A 202 -8.20 -23.58 23.68
N LEU A 203 -7.00 -23.57 24.28
CA LEU A 203 -6.23 -24.79 24.56
C LEU A 203 -6.91 -25.66 25.62
N ASP A 204 -7.46 -25.07 26.68
CA ASP A 204 -8.23 -25.81 27.70
C ASP A 204 -9.55 -26.37 27.15
N ALA A 205 -10.23 -25.60 26.28
CA ALA A 205 -11.44 -26.05 25.61
C ALA A 205 -11.16 -27.23 24.64
N LEU A 206 -10.05 -27.19 23.90
CA LEU A 206 -9.65 -28.27 22.99
C LEU A 206 -9.20 -29.52 23.77
N ALA A 207 -8.51 -29.33 24.90
CA ALA A 207 -8.12 -30.43 25.78
C ALA A 207 -9.34 -31.12 26.40
N LYS A 208 -10.34 -30.36 26.87
CA LYS A 208 -11.61 -30.90 27.36
C LYS A 208 -12.43 -31.58 26.25
N ALA A 209 -12.39 -31.05 25.03
CA ALA A 209 -13.06 -31.66 23.88
C ALA A 209 -12.41 -32.98 23.44
N ASN A 210 -11.09 -33.13 23.55
CA ASN A 210 -10.40 -34.39 23.24
C ASN A 210 -10.52 -35.44 24.36
N VAL A 211 -10.70 -35.02 25.62
CA VAL A 211 -10.94 -35.94 26.74
C VAL A 211 -12.35 -36.55 26.69
N SER A 212 -13.34 -35.87 26.08
CA SER A 212 -14.69 -36.44 25.94
C SER A 212 -14.82 -37.50 24.84
N VAL A 213 -13.85 -37.62 23.92
CA VAL A 213 -13.88 -38.59 22.81
C VAL A 213 -13.03 -39.85 23.10
N VAL A 214 -12.12 -39.82 24.08
CA VAL A 214 -11.33 -41.00 24.49
C VAL A 214 -11.96 -41.73 25.71
N GLY A 215 -13.03 -41.18 26.28
CA GLY A 215 -13.64 -41.64 27.54
C GLY A 215 -14.94 -42.44 27.45
N SER A 216 -15.41 -42.89 26.28
CA SER A 216 -16.61 -43.75 26.24
C SER A 216 -16.69 -44.62 24.98
N ALA A 217 -16.97 -45.91 25.22
CA ALA A 217 -17.05 -47.06 24.30
C ALA A 217 -15.67 -47.61 23.84
N ALA A 218 -15.25 -48.81 24.24
CA ALA A 218 -16.05 -50.03 24.23
C ALA A 218 -15.86 -50.89 25.48
N GLU A 219 -16.99 -51.42 25.93
CA GLU A 219 -17.17 -52.42 26.98
C GLU A 219 -16.45 -53.75 26.70
N GLU A 220 -16.19 -54.39 27.82
CA GLU A 220 -15.67 -55.72 28.09
C GLU A 220 -16.59 -56.83 27.56
N ALA A 221 -16.06 -57.81 26.84
CA ALA A 221 -16.46 -59.23 26.94
C ALA A 221 -15.49 -60.20 26.24
N THR A 222 -14.78 -60.95 27.08
CA THR A 222 -14.53 -62.41 27.01
C THR A 222 -13.59 -63.02 25.94
N GLY A 223 -12.32 -63.16 26.30
CA GLY A 223 -11.65 -64.43 26.65
C GLY A 223 -11.58 -65.61 25.66
N ALA A 224 -10.35 -65.97 25.23
CA ALA A 224 -9.89 -67.36 25.09
C ALA A 224 -8.35 -67.42 24.96
N GLU A 225 -7.79 -68.52 25.47
CA GLU A 225 -6.41 -68.80 25.85
C GLU A 225 -5.36 -69.05 24.73
N ALA A 226 -4.10 -68.85 25.14
CA ALA A 226 -2.91 -69.71 24.95
C ALA A 226 -2.13 -69.79 23.61
N ALA A 227 -0.80 -69.77 23.84
CA ALA A 227 0.27 -70.58 23.24
C ALA A 227 0.93 -70.14 21.91
N ALA A 228 2.15 -69.63 22.07
CA ALA A 228 3.41 -70.09 21.46
C ALA A 228 3.40 -70.91 20.16
N GLY A 229 4.23 -70.53 19.18
CA GLY A 229 4.79 -71.50 18.22
C GLY A 229 5.27 -71.00 16.86
N LYS A 230 6.59 -70.81 16.75
CA LYS A 230 7.50 -71.16 15.63
C LYS A 230 6.96 -71.48 14.21
N LYS A 231 7.72 -70.92 13.24
CA LYS A 231 8.22 -71.51 11.97
C LYS A 231 7.22 -71.86 10.85
N GLY A 232 7.31 -71.06 9.78
CA GLY A 232 7.88 -71.51 8.50
C GLY A 232 6.96 -72.19 7.48
N GLY A 233 7.05 -71.77 6.21
CA GLY A 233 6.79 -72.65 5.07
C GLY A 233 6.02 -72.09 3.87
N LYS A 234 6.79 -71.70 2.83
CA LYS A 234 6.60 -72.01 1.40
C LYS A 234 5.25 -71.75 0.68
N ARG A 235 5.41 -70.91 -0.37
CA ARG A 235 5.16 -71.16 -1.83
C ARG A 235 3.77 -70.91 -2.44
N ARG A 236 3.84 -70.06 -3.51
CA ARG A 236 3.22 -70.14 -4.87
C ARG A 236 1.69 -70.03 -4.92
N LYS A 237 1.02 -69.43 -5.91
CA LYS A 237 1.22 -68.98 -7.31
C LYS A 237 0.14 -67.87 -7.50
N ALA A 238 0.16 -66.97 -8.49
CA ALA A 238 0.42 -67.14 -9.91
C ALA A 238 1.16 -65.92 -10.49
#